data_AF-A0AAU4G706-F1
#
_entry.id   AF-A0AAU4G706-F1
#
_cell.length_a   1.000
_cell.length_b   1.000
_cell.length_c   1.000
_cell.angle_alpha   90.00
_cell.angle_beta   90.00
_cell.angle_gamma   90.00
#
_symmetry.space_group_name_H-M   'P 1'
#
loop_
_entity.id
_entity.type
_entity.pdbx_description
1 polymer ?
#
loop_
_entity_poly.entity_id
_entity_poly.type
_entity_poly.pdbx_seq_one_letter_code
_entity_poly.pdbx_strand_id
1 'polypeptide(L)'
;MAATPQNTESSTVAGGAKRSRSMPSRVVPPIELPASVEELAHKAAALLGWNGVVLPATTLLGRKVSIVAKLRTDVHAERIAMGVGPVSDRATVDTWTWPELAATAPAPAAEIIGVLAVARHWRTAMASAVPFARYGEAAMVLPSPAVLTEDYVANCLPRSRAYGLAIVTADPNAMIDLDLEGHNERMLLDEDPVSRWVNEMAYDQLLRVSETAPAAE
;
A
#
# COMPACT_ATOMS: atom_id res chain seq x y z
N MET A 1 7.82 71.71 -25.24
CA MET A 1 6.36 71.70 -25.01
C MET A 1 6.00 70.32 -24.47
N ALA A 2 5.44 70.29 -23.26
CA ALA A 2 5.28 69.10 -22.43
C ALA A 2 4.01 68.31 -22.82
N ALA A 3 4.11 66.98 -22.81
CA ALA A 3 2.98 66.06 -22.89
C ALA A 3 3.04 65.12 -21.68
N THR A 4 2.06 65.21 -20.79
CA THR A 4 1.87 64.35 -19.61
C THR A 4 0.37 64.01 -19.53
N PRO A 5 -0.01 62.79 -19.11
CA PRO A 5 -1.31 62.20 -19.44
C PRO A 5 -2.42 62.53 -18.43
N GLN A 6 -3.67 62.39 -18.90
CA GLN A 6 -4.88 62.51 -18.10
C GLN A 6 -5.08 61.27 -17.21
N ASN A 7 -5.14 61.48 -15.89
CA ASN A 7 -5.72 60.53 -14.95
C ASN A 7 -7.23 60.73 -14.93
N THR A 8 -7.98 59.69 -15.30
CA THR A 8 -9.43 59.64 -15.11
C THR A 8 -9.71 58.80 -13.86
N GLU A 9 -10.24 59.45 -12.83
CA GLU A 9 -10.83 58.82 -11.67
C GLU A 9 -12.04 57.98 -12.11
N SER A 10 -12.15 56.75 -11.62
CA SER A 10 -13.36 55.94 -11.77
C SER A 10 -13.65 55.22 -10.47
N SER A 11 -14.49 55.91 -9.68
CA SER A 11 -15.58 55.43 -8.83
C SER A 11 -15.64 53.92 -8.57
N THR A 12 -15.49 53.57 -7.30
CA THR A 12 -15.73 52.26 -6.71
C THR A 12 -17.23 51.93 -6.71
N VAL A 13 -17.63 50.91 -7.49
CA VAL A 13 -18.92 50.25 -7.33
C VAL A 13 -18.69 48.91 -6.62
N ALA A 14 -19.16 48.83 -5.38
CA ALA A 14 -19.14 47.65 -4.53
C ALA A 14 -20.05 46.55 -5.12
N GLY A 15 -19.46 45.60 -5.84
CA GLY A 15 -20.11 44.34 -6.22
C GLY A 15 -20.06 43.35 -5.06
N GLY A 16 -21.20 43.15 -4.38
CA GLY A 16 -21.36 42.21 -3.28
C GLY A 16 -21.10 40.77 -3.71
N ALA A 17 -19.90 40.27 -3.42
CA ALA A 17 -19.61 38.84 -3.45
C ALA A 17 -20.34 38.17 -2.28
N LYS A 18 -21.40 37.41 -2.58
CA LYS A 18 -22.00 36.46 -1.64
C LYS A 18 -20.93 35.44 -1.28
N ARG A 19 -20.25 35.66 -0.15
CA ARG A 19 -19.46 34.63 0.53
C ARG A 19 -20.42 33.51 0.92
N SER A 20 -20.51 32.46 0.11
CA SER A 20 -21.08 31.20 0.57
C SER A 20 -20.19 30.71 1.70
N ARG A 21 -20.61 30.96 2.94
CA ARG A 21 -20.01 30.33 4.11
C ARG A 21 -20.14 28.82 3.89
N SER A 22 -19.02 28.14 3.66
CA SER A 22 -19.02 26.68 3.66
C SER A 22 -19.45 26.25 5.06
N MET A 23 -20.63 25.62 5.13
CA MET A 23 -21.05 24.99 6.36
C MET A 23 -20.08 23.84 6.63
N PRO A 24 -19.67 23.61 7.88
CA PRO A 24 -18.84 22.46 8.22
C PRO A 24 -19.56 21.20 7.73
N SER A 25 -18.83 20.44 6.90
CA SER A 25 -19.23 19.12 6.43
C SER A 25 -19.81 18.32 7.60
N ARG A 26 -21.03 17.82 7.42
CA ARG A 26 -21.71 16.93 8.36
C ARG A 26 -20.69 15.91 8.85
N VAL A 27 -20.46 15.85 10.16
CA VAL A 27 -19.58 14.85 10.78
C VAL A 27 -20.27 13.50 10.56
N VAL A 28 -19.98 12.87 9.42
CA VAL A 28 -20.37 11.51 9.13
C VAL A 28 -19.62 10.64 10.14
N PRO A 29 -20.31 9.74 10.87
CA PRO A 29 -19.64 8.84 11.80
C PRO A 29 -18.52 8.10 11.05
N PRO A 30 -17.34 7.91 11.67
CA PRO A 30 -16.21 7.30 11.01
C PRO A 30 -16.61 5.90 10.54
N ILE A 31 -16.48 5.65 9.24
CA ILE A 31 -16.79 4.34 8.64
C ILE A 31 -16.01 3.26 9.40
N GLU A 32 -16.69 2.21 9.84
CA GLU A 32 -16.07 1.08 10.53
C GLU A 32 -15.67 -0.02 9.54
N LEU A 33 -14.69 -0.83 9.92
CA LEU A 33 -14.36 -2.03 9.15
C LEU A 33 -15.34 -3.15 9.53
N PRO A 34 -15.88 -3.90 8.56
CA PRO A 34 -16.87 -4.95 8.81
C PRO A 34 -16.29 -6.19 9.50
N ALA A 35 -14.96 -6.35 9.50
CA ALA A 35 -14.25 -7.43 10.16
C ALA A 35 -12.82 -6.99 10.56
N SER A 36 -12.07 -7.90 11.17
CA SER A 36 -10.66 -7.66 11.49
C SER A 36 -9.81 -7.41 10.24
N VAL A 37 -8.72 -6.65 10.39
CA VAL A 37 -7.79 -6.39 9.28
C VAL A 37 -7.23 -7.69 8.70
N GLU A 38 -6.93 -8.65 9.57
CA GLU A 38 -6.39 -9.95 9.18
C GLU A 38 -7.39 -10.76 8.37
N GLU A 39 -8.64 -10.86 8.83
CA GLU A 39 -9.70 -11.58 8.10
C GLU A 39 -9.95 -10.96 6.72
N LEU A 40 -10.05 -9.63 6.65
CA LEU A 40 -10.25 -8.91 5.38
C LEU A 40 -9.06 -9.09 4.43
N ALA A 41 -7.84 -9.09 4.96
CA ALA A 41 -6.64 -9.32 4.15
C ALA A 41 -6.59 -10.75 3.59
N HIS A 42 -6.91 -11.76 4.41
CA HIS A 42 -6.98 -13.17 3.95
C HIS A 42 -8.01 -13.36 2.84
N LYS A 43 -9.22 -12.84 3.05
CA LYS A 43 -10.29 -12.87 2.05
C LYS A 43 -9.86 -12.18 0.75
N ALA A 44 -9.34 -10.96 0.85
CA ALA A 44 -8.90 -10.20 -0.32
C ALA A 44 -7.77 -10.89 -1.11
N ALA A 45 -6.77 -11.47 -0.41
CA ALA A 45 -5.71 -12.23 -1.06
C ALA A 45 -6.26 -13.43 -1.85
N ALA A 46 -7.21 -14.16 -1.27
CA ALA A 46 -7.85 -15.30 -1.92
C ALA A 46 -8.65 -14.87 -3.16
N LEU A 47 -9.39 -13.76 -3.09
CA LEU A 47 -10.14 -13.21 -4.23
C LEU A 47 -9.24 -12.80 -5.39
N LEU A 48 -8.10 -12.20 -5.08
CA LEU A 48 -7.12 -11.74 -6.06
C LEU A 48 -6.26 -12.89 -6.62
N GLY A 49 -6.46 -14.13 -6.15
CA GLY A 49 -5.68 -15.29 -6.57
C GLY A 49 -4.22 -15.24 -6.13
N TRP A 50 -3.91 -14.47 -5.08
CA TRP A 50 -2.54 -14.33 -4.58
C TRP A 50 -2.15 -15.56 -3.78
N ASN A 51 -1.47 -16.48 -4.46
CA ASN A 51 -1.07 -17.76 -3.91
C ASN A 51 0.11 -17.62 -2.93
N GLY A 52 -0.13 -17.22 -1.68
CA GLY A 52 0.90 -17.12 -0.64
C GLY A 52 0.31 -17.05 0.77
N VAL A 53 1.16 -16.85 1.76
CA VAL A 53 0.74 -16.66 3.16
C VAL A 53 0.48 -15.17 3.38
N VAL A 54 -0.68 -14.82 3.92
CA VAL A 54 -0.98 -13.46 4.35
C VAL A 54 -0.32 -13.24 5.71
N LEU A 55 0.67 -12.35 5.73
CA LEU A 55 1.42 -12.02 6.93
C LEU A 55 0.63 -11.04 7.81
N PRO A 56 0.80 -11.10 9.15
CA PRO A 56 0.16 -10.16 10.06
C PRO A 56 0.42 -8.71 9.67
N ALA A 57 -0.58 -7.85 9.89
CA ALA A 57 -0.46 -6.44 9.54
C ALA A 57 0.68 -5.77 10.32
N THR A 58 1.66 -5.24 9.59
CA THR A 58 2.86 -4.61 10.15
C THR A 58 3.02 -3.18 9.63
N THR A 59 3.88 -2.39 10.29
CA THR A 59 4.24 -1.05 9.83
C THR A 59 5.56 -1.11 9.07
N LEU A 60 5.49 -0.89 7.76
CA LEU A 60 6.66 -0.81 6.88
C LEU A 60 6.69 0.56 6.22
N LEU A 61 7.86 1.21 6.21
CA LEU A 61 8.02 2.56 5.64
C LEU A 61 7.00 3.58 6.21
N GLY A 62 6.62 3.40 7.49
CA GLY A 62 5.61 4.22 8.16
C GLY A 62 4.16 3.95 7.74
N ARG A 63 3.89 2.88 6.99
CA ARG A 63 2.57 2.49 6.48
C ARG A 63 2.14 1.15 7.04
N LYS A 64 0.89 1.04 7.48
CA LYS A 64 0.31 -0.21 7.96
C LYS A 64 -0.20 -1.03 6.77
N VAL A 65 0.39 -2.20 6.56
CA VAL A 65 0.07 -3.08 5.43
C VAL A 65 0.13 -4.55 5.84
N SER A 66 -0.54 -5.41 5.10
CA SER A 66 -0.37 -6.87 5.19
C SER A 66 0.30 -7.35 3.90
N ILE A 67 1.38 -8.11 4.03
CA ILE A 67 2.12 -8.64 2.87
C ILE A 67 1.61 -10.05 2.58
N VAL A 68 1.45 -10.39 1.30
CA VAL A 68 1.26 -11.77 0.86
C VAL A 68 2.57 -12.25 0.25
N ALA A 69 3.17 -13.26 0.86
CA ALA A 69 4.48 -13.74 0.47
C ALA A 69 4.60 -15.26 0.53
N LYS A 70 5.62 -15.77 -0.14
CA LYS A 70 6.06 -17.17 -0.09
C LYS A 70 7.50 -17.25 0.39
N LEU A 71 7.81 -18.33 1.08
CA LEU A 71 9.19 -18.68 1.41
C LEU A 71 9.85 -19.34 0.21
N ARG A 72 11.00 -18.83 -0.22
CA ARG A 72 11.89 -19.50 -1.17
C ARG A 72 12.68 -20.55 -0.41
N THR A 73 12.15 -21.78 -0.39
CA THR A 73 12.64 -22.87 0.47
C THR A 73 14.07 -23.30 0.16
N ASP A 74 14.47 -23.22 -1.10
CA ASP A 74 15.85 -23.44 -1.56
C ASP A 74 16.83 -22.42 -0.94
N VAL A 75 16.53 -21.13 -1.07
CA VAL A 75 17.34 -20.03 -0.53
C VAL A 75 17.32 -20.04 1.00
N HIS A 76 16.17 -20.35 1.60
CA HIS A 76 16.05 -20.50 3.04
C HIS A 76 16.95 -21.62 3.58
N ALA A 77 16.99 -22.77 2.91
CA ALA A 77 17.85 -23.89 3.31
C ALA A 77 19.34 -23.53 3.20
N GLU A 78 19.74 -22.83 2.13
CA GLU A 78 21.11 -22.32 1.97
C GLU A 78 21.50 -21.36 3.11
N ARG A 79 20.61 -20.41 3.42
CA ARG A 79 20.78 -19.47 4.52
C ARG A 79 20.93 -20.18 5.87
N ILE A 80 20.13 -21.21 6.14
CA ILE A 80 20.29 -22.03 7.35
C ILE A 80 21.68 -22.69 7.38
N ALA A 81 22.10 -23.29 6.27
CA ALA A 81 23.41 -23.96 6.18
C ALA A 81 24.58 -22.98 6.40
N MET A 82 24.42 -21.73 6.00
CA MET A 82 25.38 -20.65 6.23
C MET A 82 25.22 -19.94 7.59
N GLY A 83 24.21 -20.29 8.39
CA GLY A 83 23.92 -19.65 9.67
C GLY A 83 23.39 -18.22 9.56
N VAL A 84 22.76 -17.86 8.45
CA VAL A 84 22.27 -16.50 8.15
C VAL A 84 20.76 -16.42 8.29
N GLY A 85 20.28 -15.74 9.34
CA GLY A 85 18.85 -15.47 9.55
C GLY A 85 18.31 -14.30 8.71
N PRO A 86 17.03 -13.92 8.92
CA PRO A 86 16.50 -12.64 8.46
C PRO A 86 17.27 -11.46 9.10
N VAL A 87 17.50 -10.40 8.33
CA VAL A 87 18.19 -9.19 8.81
C VAL A 87 17.25 -7.99 8.79
N SER A 88 16.79 -7.56 9.97
CA SER A 88 15.86 -6.41 10.11
C SER A 88 16.56 -5.05 10.13
N ASP A 89 17.87 -5.00 10.40
CA ASP A 89 18.62 -3.75 10.42
C ASP A 89 18.80 -3.20 8.99
N ARG A 90 18.19 -2.05 8.74
CA ARG A 90 18.20 -1.42 7.43
C ARG A 90 19.60 -0.97 7.02
N ALA A 91 20.42 -0.47 7.94
CA ALA A 91 21.77 -0.01 7.61
C ALA A 91 22.62 -1.18 7.10
N THR A 92 22.52 -2.35 7.73
CA THR A 92 23.18 -3.58 7.25
C THR A 92 22.69 -3.97 5.87
N VAL A 93 21.37 -4.01 5.65
CA VAL A 93 20.79 -4.39 4.35
C VAL A 93 21.18 -3.40 3.24
N ASP A 94 21.26 -2.10 3.56
CA ASP A 94 21.67 -1.08 2.61
C ASP A 94 23.11 -1.30 2.08
N THR A 95 23.98 -1.97 2.85
CA THR A 95 25.33 -2.32 2.38
C THR A 95 25.34 -3.41 1.30
N TRP A 96 24.29 -4.23 1.20
CA TRP A 96 24.25 -5.35 0.26
C TRP A 96 24.06 -4.91 -1.19
N THR A 97 23.57 -3.70 -1.43
CA THR A 97 23.48 -3.15 -2.78
C THR A 97 24.77 -2.44 -3.20
N TRP A 98 25.78 -2.38 -2.33
CA TRP A 98 27.07 -1.81 -2.68
C TRP A 98 27.80 -2.78 -3.62
N PRO A 99 28.37 -2.32 -4.75
CA PRO A 99 29.03 -3.21 -5.72
C PRO A 99 30.08 -4.15 -5.10
N GLU A 100 30.76 -3.70 -4.05
CA GLU A 100 31.81 -4.44 -3.35
C GLU A 100 31.27 -5.59 -2.49
N LEU A 101 30.01 -5.52 -2.06
CA LEU A 101 29.38 -6.47 -1.14
C LEU A 101 28.21 -7.23 -1.77
N ALA A 102 27.73 -6.81 -2.94
CA ALA A 102 26.61 -7.45 -3.63
C ALA A 102 26.85 -8.93 -3.93
N ALA A 103 28.09 -9.33 -4.23
CA ALA A 103 28.45 -10.72 -4.51
C ALA A 103 28.43 -11.64 -3.27
N THR A 104 28.52 -11.08 -2.07
CA THR A 104 28.52 -11.82 -0.79
C THR A 104 27.23 -11.64 0.00
N ALA A 105 26.33 -10.78 -0.49
CA ALA A 105 25.03 -10.58 0.10
C ALA A 105 24.20 -11.89 0.05
N PRO A 106 23.51 -12.26 1.13
CA PRO A 106 22.61 -13.41 1.11
C PRO A 106 21.56 -13.25 0.01
N ALA A 107 21.17 -14.32 -0.68
CA ALA A 107 20.07 -14.25 -1.65
C ALA A 107 18.72 -14.01 -0.94
N PRO A 108 17.74 -13.31 -1.54
CA PRO A 108 16.47 -12.98 -0.89
C PRO A 108 15.62 -14.24 -0.70
N ALA A 109 15.22 -14.52 0.55
CA ALA A 109 14.53 -15.75 0.93
C ALA A 109 13.00 -15.66 0.91
N ALA A 110 12.43 -14.47 0.72
CA ALA A 110 11.00 -14.29 0.50
C ALA A 110 10.69 -13.96 -0.97
N GLU A 111 9.54 -14.38 -1.45
CA GLU A 111 8.92 -13.91 -2.68
C GLU A 111 7.67 -13.12 -2.31
N ILE A 112 7.67 -11.81 -2.58
CA ILE A 112 6.51 -10.94 -2.31
C ILE A 112 5.58 -11.00 -3.52
N ILE A 113 4.37 -11.49 -3.30
CA ILE A 113 3.34 -11.61 -4.34
C ILE A 113 2.58 -10.30 -4.44
N GLY A 114 2.16 -9.79 -3.28
CA GLY A 114 1.49 -8.51 -3.22
C GLY A 114 1.33 -7.94 -1.81
N VAL A 115 0.78 -6.74 -1.74
CA VAL A 115 0.60 -5.96 -0.52
C VAL A 115 -0.83 -5.44 -0.43
N LEU A 116 -1.46 -5.67 0.72
CA LEU A 116 -2.82 -5.27 1.03
C LEU A 116 -2.83 -4.13 2.03
N ALA A 117 -3.51 -3.04 1.68
CA ALA A 117 -3.80 -1.94 2.59
C ALA A 117 -5.30 -1.93 2.96
N VAL A 118 -5.62 -2.47 4.14
CA VAL A 118 -6.99 -2.44 4.69
C VAL A 118 -7.21 -1.13 5.42
N ALA A 119 -8.17 -0.31 4.97
CA ALA A 119 -8.48 0.95 5.65
C ALA A 119 -9.94 1.36 5.51
N ARG A 120 -10.39 2.22 6.42
CA ARG A 120 -11.75 2.78 6.45
C ARG A 120 -12.00 3.81 5.34
N HIS A 121 -10.93 4.33 4.72
CA HIS A 121 -10.99 5.35 3.68
C HIS A 121 -9.91 5.10 2.64
N TRP A 122 -10.28 5.24 1.36
CA TRP A 122 -9.40 5.09 0.22
C TRP A 122 -8.12 5.94 0.27
N ARG A 123 -8.14 7.18 0.78
CA ARG A 123 -6.92 8.02 0.84
C ARG A 123 -5.85 7.39 1.73
N THR A 124 -6.27 6.83 2.87
CA THR A 124 -5.37 6.14 3.80
C THR A 124 -4.87 4.83 3.22
N ALA A 125 -5.76 4.04 2.59
CA ALA A 125 -5.36 2.80 1.92
C ALA A 125 -4.37 3.07 0.79
N MET A 126 -4.65 4.05 -0.07
CA MET A 126 -3.80 4.42 -1.21
C MET A 126 -2.44 4.93 -0.75
N ALA A 127 -2.41 5.82 0.25
CA ALA A 127 -1.14 6.31 0.81
C ALA A 127 -0.30 5.17 1.42
N SER A 128 -0.94 4.07 1.82
CA SER A 128 -0.27 2.89 2.37
C SER A 128 0.14 1.90 1.27
N ALA A 129 -0.66 1.70 0.22
CA ALA A 129 -0.43 0.73 -0.84
C ALA A 129 0.55 1.22 -1.93
N VAL A 130 0.44 2.48 -2.37
CA VAL A 130 1.23 3.03 -3.48
C VAL A 130 2.74 2.83 -3.33
N PRO A 131 3.36 3.05 -2.16
CA PRO A 131 4.81 2.83 -2.00
C PRO A 131 5.27 1.40 -2.31
N PHE A 132 4.36 0.42 -2.21
CA PHE A 132 4.65 -0.99 -2.41
C PHE A 132 4.27 -1.52 -3.79
N ALA A 133 3.55 -0.74 -4.61
CA ALA A 133 3.18 -1.13 -5.97
C ALA A 133 4.39 -1.44 -6.87
N ARG A 134 5.59 -1.00 -6.47
CA ARG A 134 6.85 -1.31 -7.15
C ARG A 134 7.50 -2.64 -6.74
N TYR A 135 7.06 -3.27 -5.64
CA TYR A 135 7.65 -4.51 -5.10
C TYR A 135 6.80 -5.76 -5.40
N GLY A 136 5.58 -5.58 -5.88
CA GLY A 136 4.62 -6.64 -6.16
C GLY A 136 3.26 -6.04 -6.51
N GLU A 137 2.24 -6.89 -6.60
CA GLU A 137 0.87 -6.38 -6.77
C GLU A 137 0.43 -5.62 -5.51
N ALA A 138 -0.40 -4.60 -5.67
CA ALA A 138 -0.87 -3.81 -4.52
C ALA A 138 -2.38 -3.60 -4.61
N ALA A 139 -3.06 -3.82 -3.49
CA ALA A 139 -4.50 -3.65 -3.42
C ALA A 139 -4.92 -2.87 -2.18
N MET A 140 -6.01 -2.14 -2.34
CA MET A 140 -6.74 -1.52 -1.23
C MET A 140 -7.93 -2.40 -0.87
N VAL A 141 -8.17 -2.59 0.43
CA VAL A 141 -9.39 -3.24 0.93
C VAL A 141 -10.21 -2.20 1.67
N LEU A 142 -11.40 -1.91 1.17
CA LEU A 142 -12.25 -0.81 1.61
C LEU A 142 -13.64 -1.30 2.01
N PRO A 143 -14.25 -0.77 3.09
CA PRO A 143 -15.64 -1.07 3.37
C PRO A 143 -16.56 -0.45 2.30
N SER A 144 -17.66 -1.11 1.92
CA SER A 144 -18.55 -0.66 0.83
C SER A 144 -19.00 0.81 0.94
N PRO A 145 -19.31 1.37 2.14
CA PRO A 145 -19.64 2.79 2.26
C PRO A 145 -18.54 3.75 1.77
N ALA A 146 -17.27 3.33 1.77
CA ALA A 146 -16.15 4.15 1.31
C ALA A 146 -16.06 4.26 -0.23
N VAL A 147 -16.72 3.35 -0.97
CA VAL A 147 -16.73 3.36 -2.45
C VAL A 147 -18.00 3.95 -3.04
N LEU A 148 -19.06 4.14 -2.24
CA LEU A 148 -20.34 4.72 -2.68
C LEU A 148 -20.37 6.26 -2.62
N THR A 149 -19.24 6.92 -2.88
CA THR A 149 -19.10 8.38 -2.78
C THR A 149 -18.69 9.01 -4.10
N GLU A 150 -19.09 10.26 -4.35
CA GLU A 150 -18.63 11.01 -5.53
C GLU A 150 -17.10 11.17 -5.54
N ASP A 151 -16.50 11.35 -4.36
CA ASP A 151 -15.06 11.44 -4.18
C ASP A 151 -14.33 10.15 -4.58
N TYR A 152 -14.96 8.99 -4.37
CA TYR A 152 -14.43 7.71 -4.86
C TYR A 152 -14.33 7.69 -6.39
N VAL A 153 -15.43 8.03 -7.07
CA VAL A 153 -15.48 7.99 -8.54
C VAL A 153 -14.58 9.07 -9.14
N ALA A 154 -14.61 10.29 -8.60
CA ALA A 154 -13.87 11.43 -9.14
C ALA A 154 -12.37 11.39 -8.83
N ASN A 155 -11.95 10.85 -7.68
CA ASN A 155 -10.55 10.90 -7.24
C ASN A 155 -9.91 9.53 -7.02
N CYS A 156 -10.60 8.57 -6.40
CA CYS A 156 -10.01 7.28 -6.08
C CYS A 156 -9.77 6.43 -7.33
N LEU A 157 -10.81 6.20 -8.14
CA LEU A 157 -10.72 5.32 -9.31
C LEU A 157 -9.64 5.77 -10.32
N PRO A 158 -9.56 7.05 -10.75
CA PRO A 158 -8.54 7.47 -11.70
C PRO A 158 -7.11 7.29 -11.16
N ARG A 159 -6.89 7.59 -9.88
CA ARG A 159 -5.58 7.44 -9.24
C ARG A 159 -5.20 5.97 -9.05
N SER A 160 -6.15 5.14 -8.66
CA SER A 160 -5.92 3.70 -8.47
C SER A 160 -5.50 3.06 -9.80
N ARG A 161 -6.17 3.42 -10.89
CA ARG A 161 -5.76 3.02 -12.25
C ARG A 161 -4.37 3.54 -12.62
N ALA A 162 -4.08 4.82 -12.35
CA ALA A 162 -2.78 5.41 -12.64
C ALA A 162 -1.63 4.75 -11.87
N TYR A 163 -1.90 4.24 -10.67
CA TYR A 163 -0.93 3.49 -9.85
C TYR A 163 -0.99 1.97 -10.04
N GLY A 164 -1.91 1.45 -10.85
CA GLY A 164 -2.09 0.01 -11.05
C GLY A 164 -2.65 -0.76 -9.84
N LEU A 165 -3.31 -0.08 -8.90
CA LEU A 165 -3.83 -0.71 -7.68
C LEU A 165 -5.16 -1.43 -7.92
N ALA A 166 -5.29 -2.64 -7.37
CA ALA A 166 -6.58 -3.31 -7.23
C ALA A 166 -7.41 -2.69 -6.09
N ILE A 167 -8.73 -2.77 -6.18
CA ILE A 167 -9.66 -2.34 -5.13
C ILE A 167 -10.61 -3.49 -4.82
N VAL A 168 -10.51 -4.00 -3.60
CA VAL A 168 -11.44 -4.96 -3.02
C VAL A 168 -12.36 -4.21 -2.07
N THR A 169 -13.65 -4.47 -2.18
CA THR A 169 -14.67 -3.92 -1.28
C THR A 169 -15.11 -4.97 -0.28
N ALA A 170 -15.54 -4.56 0.90
CA ALA A 170 -16.07 -5.43 1.94
C ALA A 170 -17.43 -4.92 2.42
N ASP A 171 -18.46 -5.75 2.26
CA ASP A 171 -19.82 -5.45 2.71
C ASP A 171 -19.94 -5.55 4.24
N PRO A 172 -21.09 -5.16 4.84
CA PRO A 172 -21.31 -5.27 6.28
C PRO A 172 -21.22 -6.69 6.86
N ASN A 173 -21.34 -7.73 6.02
CA ASN A 173 -21.18 -9.14 6.41
C ASN A 173 -19.75 -9.65 6.19
N ALA A 174 -18.80 -8.75 5.90
CA ALA A 174 -17.43 -9.05 5.54
C ALA A 174 -17.30 -9.96 4.31
N MET A 175 -18.29 -9.91 3.40
CA MET A 175 -18.19 -10.48 2.07
C MET A 175 -17.41 -9.51 1.20
N ILE A 176 -16.44 -10.06 0.48
CA ILE A 176 -15.50 -9.32 -0.36
C ILE A 176 -15.91 -9.39 -1.82
N ASP A 177 -15.74 -8.28 -2.54
CA ASP A 177 -15.97 -8.21 -3.98
C ASP A 177 -14.91 -7.32 -4.66
N LEU A 178 -14.62 -7.58 -5.93
CA LEU A 178 -13.61 -6.86 -6.69
C LEU A 178 -14.25 -5.69 -7.44
N ASP A 179 -13.91 -4.47 -7.04
CA ASP A 179 -14.43 -3.25 -7.71
C ASP A 179 -13.51 -2.76 -8.83
N LEU A 180 -12.20 -2.93 -8.65
CA LEU A 180 -11.20 -2.59 -9.66
C LEU A 180 -10.11 -3.66 -9.70
N GLU A 181 -9.90 -4.24 -10.89
CA GLU A 181 -8.74 -5.09 -11.16
C GLU A 181 -7.43 -4.28 -11.10
N GLY A 182 -6.41 -4.88 -10.50
CA GLY A 182 -5.05 -4.32 -10.55
C GLY A 182 -4.45 -4.50 -11.93
N HIS A 183 -3.52 -3.62 -12.32
CA HIS A 183 -2.86 -3.71 -13.62
C HIS A 183 -1.44 -4.27 -13.47
N ASN A 184 -1.09 -5.22 -14.33
CA ASN A 184 0.13 -6.04 -14.21
C ASN A 184 1.25 -5.66 -15.20
N GLU A 185 1.13 -4.55 -15.93
CA GLU A 185 2.20 -4.07 -16.81
C GLU A 185 3.32 -3.44 -15.97
N ARG A 186 4.23 -4.31 -15.50
CA ARG A 186 5.36 -3.94 -14.63
C ARG A 186 6.55 -3.45 -15.45
N MET A 187 7.13 -2.33 -15.02
CA MET A 187 8.57 -2.14 -15.14
C MET A 187 9.22 -2.76 -13.92
N LEU A 188 9.87 -3.92 -14.08
CA LEU A 188 10.72 -4.48 -13.04
C LEU A 188 11.92 -3.54 -12.87
N LEU A 189 11.94 -2.78 -11.77
CA LEU A 189 13.11 -2.00 -11.38
C LEU A 189 14.12 -2.93 -10.72
N ASP A 190 15.39 -2.61 -10.88
CA ASP A 190 16.47 -3.34 -10.19
C ASP A 190 16.28 -3.33 -8.67
N GLU A 191 16.82 -4.35 -8.02
CA GLU A 191 16.80 -4.50 -6.56
C GLU A 191 17.50 -3.30 -5.91
N ASP A 192 16.78 -2.61 -5.02
CA ASP A 192 17.28 -1.48 -4.25
C ASP A 192 17.30 -1.80 -2.74
N PRO A 193 17.98 -1.00 -1.92
CA PRO A 193 18.09 -1.25 -0.49
C PRO A 193 16.75 -1.42 0.23
N VAL A 194 15.74 -0.66 -0.20
CA VAL A 194 14.39 -0.69 0.38
C VAL A 194 13.65 -1.95 -0.05
N SER A 195 13.68 -2.33 -1.34
CA SER A 195 13.08 -3.62 -1.76
C SER A 195 13.71 -4.78 -1.00
N ARG A 196 15.02 -4.70 -0.81
CA ARG A 196 15.78 -5.71 -0.10
C ARG A 196 15.37 -5.79 1.37
N TRP A 197 15.29 -4.66 2.04
CA TRP A 197 14.87 -4.61 3.44
C TRP A 197 13.42 -5.08 3.63
N VAL A 198 12.50 -4.70 2.73
CA VAL A 198 11.12 -5.21 2.75
C VAL A 198 11.08 -6.74 2.57
N ASN A 199 11.96 -7.30 1.74
CA ASN A 199 12.11 -8.75 1.60
C ASN A 199 12.52 -9.43 2.91
N GLU A 200 13.54 -8.89 3.61
CA GLU A 200 13.97 -9.42 4.91
C GLU A 200 12.86 -9.33 5.97
N MET A 201 12.08 -8.25 5.96
CA MET A 201 10.94 -8.12 6.88
C MET A 201 9.80 -9.10 6.59
N ALA A 202 9.58 -9.43 5.32
CA ALA A 202 8.62 -10.48 4.93
C ALA A 202 9.16 -11.86 5.31
N TYR A 203 10.46 -12.11 5.11
CA TYR A 203 11.13 -13.35 5.48
C TYR A 203 11.06 -13.62 6.99
N ASP A 204 11.39 -12.63 7.83
CA ASP A 204 11.26 -12.73 9.29
C ASP A 204 9.84 -13.11 9.73
N GLN A 205 8.82 -12.48 9.15
CA GLN A 205 7.43 -12.80 9.46
C GLN A 205 7.00 -14.18 8.96
N LEU A 206 7.45 -14.61 7.77
CA LEU A 206 7.20 -15.96 7.27
C LEU A 206 7.71 -17.02 8.27
N LEU A 207 8.92 -16.82 8.82
CA LEU A 207 9.47 -17.73 9.82
C LEU A 207 8.63 -17.77 11.09
N ARG A 208 8.26 -16.60 11.65
CA ARG A 208 7.43 -16.53 12.86
C ARG A 208 6.04 -17.17 12.68
N VAL A 209 5.43 -16.96 11.52
CA VAL A 209 4.13 -17.59 11.19
C VAL A 209 4.29 -19.10 11.07
N SER A 210 5.37 -19.59 10.45
CA SER A 210 5.65 -21.02 10.33
C SER A 210 5.94 -21.71 11.66
N GLU A 211 6.55 -21.01 12.62
CA GLU A 211 6.79 -21.51 13.98
C GLU A 211 5.51 -21.58 14.82
N THR A 212 4.56 -20.69 14.55
CA THR A 212 3.29 -20.60 15.29
C THR A 212 2.23 -21.56 14.74
N ALA A 213 2.32 -21.94 13.46
CA ALA A 213 1.47 -22.97 12.89
C ALA A 213 1.89 -24.34 13.47
N PRO A 214 1.01 -25.06 14.20
CA PRO A 214 1.34 -26.42 14.60
C PRO A 214 1.59 -27.25 13.34
N ALA A 215 2.66 -28.04 13.34
CA ALA A 215 2.92 -29.02 12.30
C ALA A 215 1.66 -29.88 12.13
N ALA A 216 0.95 -29.71 11.03
CA ALA A 216 -0.15 -30.58 10.67
C ALA A 216 0.44 -31.95 10.35
N GLU A 217 0.31 -32.87 11.30
CA GLU A 217 0.52 -34.32 11.13
C GLU A 217 -0.60 -34.94 10.28
#